data_AF-A0A3S3E791-F1
#
_entry.id   AF-A0A3S3E791-F1
#
_cell.length_a   1.000
_cell.length_b   1.000
_cell.length_c   1.000
_cell.angle_alpha   90.00
_cell.angle_beta   90.00
_cell.angle_gamma   90.00
#
_symmetry.space_group_name_H-M   'P 1'
#
loop_
_entity.id
_entity.type
_entity.pdbx_description
1 polymer ?
#
loop_
_entity_poly.entity_id
_entity_poly.type
_entity_poly.pdbx_seq_one_letter_code
_entity_poly.pdbx_strand_id
1 'polypeptide(L)'
;MTDKPIPLFDAWFGLSILPHWHLHAWLMFAIWIVLVPAVVALTRFGKPPPSAVGIPKGSPKFGRKLYWFTLHRVCLFVLTVISVVAGLMAVTASNGFSGTLHAVFGIGTLVLGALQVVGARWRGTHGGRDPEQGTPNRPVFTRGDHYDMTLRRRWFEACHKTVGYFALVCAIGAVATGLSQYWIFGIAIALGFVVACWLVIAIVLEAKGFRHDTYLSNFGTGAHHPFNKARIDTISGDGAT
;
A
#
# COMPACT_ATOMS: atom_id res chain seq x y z
N MET A 1 -9.34 34.37 10.07
CA MET A 1 -7.92 34.24 9.72
C MET A 1 -7.77 34.83 8.33
N THR A 2 -6.91 35.83 8.13
CA THR A 2 -6.60 36.33 6.79
C THR A 2 -5.68 35.34 6.12
N ASP A 3 -6.15 34.70 5.04
CA ASP A 3 -5.37 33.73 4.28
C ASP A 3 -4.17 34.46 3.66
N LYS A 4 -2.99 34.28 4.23
CA LYS A 4 -1.75 34.78 3.63
C LYS A 4 -1.26 33.75 2.61
N PRO A 5 -0.69 34.20 1.47
CA PRO A 5 -0.07 33.29 0.50
C PRO A 5 1.00 32.41 1.16
N ILE A 6 1.15 31.18 0.68
CA ILE A 6 2.16 30.25 1.19
C ILE A 6 3.57 30.78 0.79
N PRO A 7 4.41 31.21 1.75
CA PRO A 7 5.65 31.94 1.44
C PRO A 7 6.65 31.13 0.60
N LEU A 8 6.67 29.81 0.77
CA LEU A 8 7.58 28.92 0.04
C LEU A 8 7.31 28.91 -1.46
N PHE A 9 6.04 28.86 -1.87
CA PHE A 9 5.68 28.78 -3.29
C PHE A 9 5.82 30.11 -4.01
N ASP A 10 5.52 31.20 -3.30
CA ASP A 10 5.77 32.54 -3.77
C ASP A 10 7.28 32.77 -3.99
N ALA A 11 8.10 32.38 -3.00
CA ALA A 11 9.55 32.55 -3.07
C ALA A 11 10.26 31.67 -4.11
N TRP A 12 9.80 30.43 -4.32
CA TRP A 12 10.49 29.48 -5.22
C TRP A 12 9.90 29.40 -6.62
N PHE A 13 8.60 29.67 -6.77
CA PHE A 13 7.88 29.49 -8.02
C PHE A 13 7.14 30.75 -8.48
N GLY A 14 7.13 31.84 -7.70
CA GLY A 14 6.36 33.04 -8.01
C GLY A 14 4.84 32.82 -7.99
N LEU A 15 4.38 31.79 -7.27
CA LEU A 15 2.98 31.41 -7.20
C LEU A 15 2.40 31.76 -5.82
N SER A 16 1.52 32.75 -5.79
CA SER A 16 0.77 33.12 -4.58
C SER A 16 -0.42 32.17 -4.35
N ILE A 17 -0.15 31.01 -3.74
CA ILE A 17 -1.18 30.02 -3.43
C ILE A 17 -1.79 30.31 -2.05
N LEU A 18 -3.10 30.50 -1.97
CA LEU A 18 -3.82 30.64 -0.71
C LEU A 18 -4.10 29.25 -0.10
N PRO A 19 -3.91 29.07 1.21
CA PRO A 19 -4.25 27.82 1.87
C PRO A 19 -5.76 27.61 1.95
N HIS A 20 -6.28 26.70 1.13
CA HIS A 20 -7.68 26.30 1.18
C HIS A 20 -7.88 25.06 2.04
N TRP A 21 -8.17 25.26 3.34
CA TRP A 21 -8.35 24.18 4.32
C TRP A 21 -9.44 23.17 3.94
N HIS A 22 -10.51 23.65 3.28
CA HIS A 22 -11.56 22.77 2.76
C HIS A 22 -11.04 21.82 1.67
N LEU A 23 -10.18 22.31 0.76
CA LEU A 23 -9.55 21.48 -0.27
C LEU A 23 -8.54 20.52 0.33
N HIS A 24 -7.74 20.95 1.32
CA HIS A 24 -6.85 20.06 2.07
C HIS A 24 -7.64 18.90 2.69
N ALA A 25 -8.74 19.19 3.40
CA ALA A 25 -9.56 18.18 4.05
C ALA A 25 -10.13 17.16 3.05
N TRP A 26 -10.74 17.62 1.95
CA TRP A 26 -11.28 16.73 0.92
C TRP A 26 -10.21 15.92 0.20
N LEU A 27 -9.07 16.53 -0.12
CA LEU A 27 -7.95 15.86 -0.78
C LEU A 27 -7.39 14.75 0.11
N MET A 28 -7.08 15.05 1.36
CA MET A 28 -6.52 14.07 2.30
C MET A 28 -7.53 12.96 2.61
N PHE A 29 -8.81 13.31 2.77
CA PHE A 29 -9.87 12.32 2.94
C PHE A 29 -9.98 11.39 1.72
N ALA A 30 -10.05 11.94 0.50
CA ALA A 30 -10.15 11.15 -0.72
C ALA A 30 -8.94 10.23 -0.89
N ILE A 31 -7.72 10.73 -0.63
CA ILE A 31 -6.52 9.90 -0.73
C ILE A 31 -6.53 8.80 0.32
N TRP A 32 -6.65 9.13 1.60
CA TRP A 32 -6.34 8.20 2.68
C TRP A 32 -7.50 7.32 3.14
N ILE A 33 -8.75 7.75 2.93
CA ILE A 33 -9.94 7.00 3.34
C ILE A 33 -10.60 6.29 2.16
N VAL A 34 -10.42 6.78 0.94
CA VAL A 34 -11.01 6.18 -0.27
C VAL A 34 -9.95 5.47 -1.11
N LEU A 35 -8.99 6.20 -1.68
CA LEU A 35 -8.11 5.70 -2.73
C LEU A 35 -7.04 4.74 -2.22
N VAL A 36 -6.35 5.06 -1.13
CA VAL A 36 -5.34 4.18 -0.53
C VAL A 36 -5.97 2.86 -0.07
N PRO A 37 -7.08 2.84 0.69
CA PRO A 37 -7.78 1.60 1.02
C PRO A 37 -8.25 0.80 -0.21
N ALA A 38 -8.71 1.46 -1.28
CA ALA A 38 -9.08 0.78 -2.52
C ALA A 38 -7.89 0.03 -3.14
N VAL A 39 -6.73 0.67 -3.19
CA VAL A 39 -5.50 0.08 -3.73
C VAL A 39 -4.96 -1.04 -2.81
N VAL A 40 -5.12 -0.92 -1.49
CA VAL A 40 -4.79 -1.98 -0.52
C VAL A 40 -5.75 -3.16 -0.64
N ALA A 41 -7.05 -2.92 -0.79
CA ALA A 41 -8.04 -3.96 -1.04
C ALA A 41 -7.73 -4.70 -2.35
N LEU A 42 -7.29 -3.98 -3.38
CA LEU A 42 -6.86 -4.57 -4.64
C LEU A 42 -5.66 -5.51 -4.49
N THR A 43 -4.66 -5.19 -3.66
CA THR A 43 -3.56 -6.15 -3.42
C THR A 43 -3.95 -7.33 -2.55
N ARG A 44 -4.98 -7.16 -1.73
CA ARG A 44 -5.49 -8.22 -0.87
C ARG A 44 -6.34 -9.22 -1.65
N PHE A 45 -7.24 -8.74 -2.50
CA PHE A 45 -8.29 -9.53 -3.16
C PHE A 45 -8.17 -9.61 -4.69
N GLY A 46 -7.40 -8.73 -5.33
CA GLY A 46 -7.28 -8.65 -6.79
C GLY A 46 -6.20 -9.56 -7.40
N LYS A 47 -5.49 -10.33 -6.57
CA LYS A 47 -4.49 -11.30 -7.04
C LYS A 47 -5.16 -12.39 -7.88
N PRO A 48 -4.51 -12.93 -8.92
CA PRO A 48 -5.04 -14.08 -9.61
C PRO A 48 -5.07 -15.30 -8.67
N PRO A 49 -6.02 -16.23 -8.85
CA PRO A 49 -6.02 -17.49 -8.09
C PRO A 49 -4.72 -18.25 -8.32
N PRO A 50 -4.19 -18.95 -7.30
CA PRO A 50 -3.03 -19.81 -7.46
C PRO A 50 -3.24 -20.84 -8.58
N SER A 51 -2.18 -21.11 -9.33
CA SER A 51 -2.17 -22.12 -10.39
C SER A 51 -0.99 -23.06 -10.19
N ALA A 52 -0.95 -24.16 -10.93
CA ALA A 52 0.17 -25.11 -10.82
C ALA A 52 1.54 -24.48 -11.13
N VAL A 53 1.58 -23.47 -12.00
CA VAL A 53 2.83 -22.89 -12.55
C VAL A 53 3.11 -21.45 -12.13
N GLY A 54 2.16 -20.78 -11.47
CA GLY A 54 2.27 -19.37 -11.09
C GLY A 54 2.10 -18.38 -12.25
N ILE A 55 2.52 -17.13 -12.02
CA ILE A 55 2.46 -16.05 -13.01
C ILE A 55 3.71 -16.11 -13.90
N PRO A 56 3.58 -16.24 -15.23
CA PRO A 56 4.73 -16.25 -16.12
C PRO A 56 5.55 -14.95 -16.02
N LYS A 57 6.88 -15.09 -15.87
CA LYS A 57 7.82 -13.96 -15.97
C LYS A 57 7.66 -13.33 -17.37
N GLY A 58 7.63 -12.00 -17.43
CA GLY A 58 7.34 -11.26 -18.67
C GLY A 58 5.85 -10.98 -18.93
N SER A 59 4.94 -11.43 -18.06
CA SER A 59 3.52 -11.05 -18.15
C SER A 59 3.36 -9.52 -18.25
N PRO A 60 2.44 -9.00 -19.07
CA PRO A 60 2.23 -7.55 -19.21
C PRO A 60 1.89 -6.91 -17.86
N LYS A 61 2.54 -5.78 -17.53
CA LYS A 61 2.39 -5.10 -16.22
C LYS A 61 0.95 -4.70 -15.93
N PHE A 62 0.20 -4.24 -16.93
CA PHE A 62 -1.22 -3.89 -16.83
C PHE A 62 -2.14 -5.02 -17.31
N GLY A 63 -1.61 -6.22 -17.55
CA GLY A 63 -2.41 -7.39 -17.85
C GLY A 63 -3.09 -7.95 -16.61
N ARG A 64 -4.13 -8.75 -16.80
CA ARG A 64 -4.97 -9.35 -15.73
C ARG A 64 -4.18 -10.06 -14.62
N LYS A 65 -2.99 -10.60 -14.90
CA LYS A 65 -2.16 -11.29 -13.90
C LYS A 65 -1.38 -10.36 -12.98
N LEU A 66 -0.98 -9.17 -13.46
CA LEU A 66 -0.09 -8.25 -12.74
C LEU A 66 -0.69 -6.88 -12.45
N TYR A 67 -1.90 -6.58 -12.95
CA TYR A 67 -2.53 -5.26 -12.76
C TYR A 67 -2.63 -4.86 -11.28
N TRP A 68 -2.96 -5.79 -10.39
CA TRP A 68 -3.07 -5.56 -8.94
C TRP A 68 -1.75 -5.03 -8.34
N PHE A 69 -0.62 -5.60 -8.72
CA PHE A 69 0.69 -5.22 -8.21
C PHE A 69 1.19 -3.92 -8.84
N THR A 70 0.91 -3.74 -10.14
CA THR A 70 1.28 -2.53 -10.87
C THR A 70 0.52 -1.32 -10.32
N LEU A 71 -0.81 -1.43 -10.16
CA LEU A 71 -1.62 -0.36 -9.57
C LEU A 71 -1.21 -0.09 -8.13
N HIS A 72 -0.96 -1.12 -7.32
CA HIS A 72 -0.43 -0.93 -5.98
C HIS A 72 0.84 -0.07 -5.94
N ARG A 73 1.83 -0.43 -6.76
CA ARG A 73 3.10 0.30 -6.76
C ARG A 73 2.93 1.73 -7.28
N VAL A 74 2.25 1.90 -8.42
CA VAL A 74 2.16 3.20 -9.11
C VAL A 74 1.21 4.14 -8.36
N CYS A 75 0.00 3.68 -8.04
CA CYS A 75 -0.99 4.52 -7.38
C CYS A 75 -0.53 4.91 -5.97
N LEU A 76 -0.02 3.98 -5.15
CA LEU A 76 0.43 4.36 -3.81
C LEU A 76 1.66 5.28 -3.85
N PHE A 77 2.55 5.14 -4.84
CA PHE A 77 3.64 6.10 -5.03
C PHE A 77 3.10 7.51 -5.30
N VAL A 78 2.22 7.65 -6.31
CA VAL A 78 1.63 8.93 -6.70
C VAL A 78 0.83 9.56 -5.55
N LEU A 79 -0.05 8.78 -4.91
CA LEU A 79 -0.88 9.23 -3.80
C LEU A 79 -0.03 9.66 -2.59
N THR A 80 1.07 8.96 -2.32
CA THR A 80 2.02 9.36 -1.26
C THR A 80 2.70 10.66 -1.59
N VAL A 81 3.18 10.86 -2.82
CA VAL A 81 3.82 12.11 -3.25
C VAL A 81 2.85 13.29 -3.13
N ILE A 82 1.62 13.14 -3.63
CA ILE A 82 0.57 14.16 -3.51
C ILE A 82 0.28 14.49 -2.04
N SER A 83 0.17 13.46 -1.19
CA SER A 83 -0.06 13.64 0.25
C SER A 83 1.09 14.38 0.93
N VAL A 84 2.34 14.05 0.61
CA VAL A 84 3.51 14.74 1.18
C VAL A 84 3.53 16.20 0.77
N VAL A 85 3.29 16.51 -0.51
CA VAL A 85 3.23 17.91 -0.99
C VAL A 85 2.11 18.66 -0.28
N ALA A 86 0.89 18.10 -0.22
CA ALA A 86 -0.24 18.73 0.45
C ALA A 86 -0.02 18.88 1.97
N GLY A 87 0.71 17.98 2.60
CA GLY A 87 1.13 18.09 4.00
C GLY A 87 2.16 19.20 4.23
N LEU A 88 3.16 19.31 3.36
CA LEU A 88 4.14 20.40 3.40
C LEU A 88 3.49 21.76 3.18
N MET A 89 2.51 21.84 2.28
CA MET A 89 1.68 23.05 2.11
C MET A 89 0.92 23.41 3.39
N ALA A 90 0.35 22.43 4.10
CA ALA A 90 -0.34 22.68 5.36
C ALA A 90 0.61 23.16 6.48
N VAL A 91 1.81 22.56 6.60
CA VAL A 91 2.83 22.98 7.57
C VAL A 91 3.32 24.40 7.28
N THR A 92 3.61 24.71 6.01
CA THR A 92 4.08 26.05 5.61
C THR A 92 3.00 27.11 5.79
N ALA A 93 1.75 26.81 5.42
CA ALA A 93 0.60 27.69 5.68
C ALA A 93 0.35 27.94 7.17
N SER A 94 0.71 26.99 8.03
CA SER A 94 0.57 27.10 9.48
C SER A 94 1.78 27.77 10.17
N ASN A 95 2.77 28.24 9.41
CA ASN A 95 4.05 28.76 9.92
C ASN A 95 4.84 27.74 10.76
N GLY A 96 4.69 26.44 10.47
CA GLY A 96 5.45 25.38 11.12
C GLY A 96 4.61 24.17 11.54
N PHE A 97 5.23 23.31 12.33
CA PHE A 97 4.57 22.13 12.88
C PHE A 97 3.62 22.51 14.01
N SER A 98 2.53 21.76 14.15
CA SER A 98 1.57 21.91 15.23
C SER A 98 1.56 20.68 16.13
N GLY A 99 1.31 20.87 17.42
CA GLY A 99 1.17 19.81 18.42
C GLY A 99 -0.25 19.26 18.55
N THR A 100 -1.19 19.68 17.69
CA THR A 100 -2.55 19.15 17.75
C THR A 100 -2.59 17.66 17.39
N LEU A 101 -3.60 16.95 17.90
CA LEU A 101 -3.79 15.53 17.56
C LEU A 101 -3.91 15.31 16.04
N HIS A 102 -4.61 16.22 15.34
CA HIS A 102 -4.70 16.19 13.87
C HIS A 102 -3.32 16.25 13.23
N ALA A 103 -2.46 17.18 13.65
CA ALA A 103 -1.12 17.32 13.10
C ALA A 103 -0.23 16.10 13.44
N VAL A 104 -0.29 15.58 14.67
CA VAL A 104 0.48 14.38 15.07
C VAL A 104 0.09 13.16 14.24
N PHE A 105 -1.21 12.88 14.12
CA PHE A 105 -1.70 11.77 13.30
C PHE A 105 -1.43 11.99 11.80
N GLY A 106 -1.58 13.23 11.32
CA GLY A 106 -1.32 13.59 9.93
C GLY A 106 0.15 13.41 9.56
N ILE A 107 1.08 13.93 10.36
CA ILE A 107 2.52 13.76 10.17
C ILE A 107 2.88 12.28 10.26
N GLY A 108 2.36 11.55 11.25
CA GLY A 108 2.56 10.11 11.37
C GLY A 108 2.13 9.38 10.10
N THR A 109 0.94 9.69 9.56
CA THR A 109 0.44 9.13 8.30
C THR A 109 1.39 9.39 7.14
N LEU A 110 1.87 10.63 6.99
CA LEU A 110 2.78 11.01 5.89
C LEU A 110 4.15 10.33 6.02
N VAL A 111 4.72 10.32 7.22
CA VAL A 111 6.02 9.69 7.49
C VAL A 111 5.95 8.19 7.23
N LEU A 112 4.94 7.50 7.78
CA LEU A 112 4.78 6.06 7.59
C LEU A 112 4.49 5.73 6.12
N GLY A 113 3.66 6.52 5.44
CA GLY A 113 3.41 6.40 4.00
C GLY A 113 4.68 6.56 3.16
N ALA A 114 5.50 7.58 3.44
CA ALA A 114 6.79 7.77 2.78
C ALA A 114 7.77 6.61 3.06
N LEU A 115 7.80 6.11 4.30
CA LEU A 115 8.59 4.93 4.66
C LEU A 115 8.13 3.67 3.92
N GLN A 116 6.84 3.53 3.56
CA GLN A 116 6.40 2.42 2.70
C GLN A 116 7.04 2.48 1.31
N VAL A 117 7.11 3.67 0.71
CA VAL A 117 7.67 3.89 -0.62
C VAL A 117 9.18 3.66 -0.63
N VAL A 118 9.90 4.24 0.33
CA VAL A 118 11.36 4.04 0.46
C VAL A 118 11.65 2.58 0.84
N GLY A 119 10.89 2.06 1.79
CA GLY A 119 10.89 0.69 2.30
C GLY A 119 10.83 -0.37 1.21
N ALA A 120 10.05 -0.11 0.16
CA ALA A 120 9.87 -1.02 -0.96
C ALA A 120 11.17 -1.38 -1.70
N ARG A 121 12.25 -0.59 -1.56
CA ARG A 121 13.58 -0.90 -2.12
C ARG A 121 14.25 -2.09 -1.44
N TRP A 122 13.92 -2.39 -0.18
CA TRP A 122 14.50 -3.52 0.55
C TRP A 122 13.78 -4.85 0.31
N ARG A 123 12.76 -4.89 -0.55
CA ARG A 123 11.92 -6.08 -0.79
C ARG A 123 12.62 -7.32 -1.35
N GLY A 124 13.85 -7.16 -1.83
CA GLY A 124 14.67 -8.23 -2.39
C GLY A 124 14.40 -8.55 -3.87
N THR A 125 15.18 -9.49 -4.40
CA THR A 125 15.05 -10.00 -5.77
C THR A 125 13.85 -10.95 -5.92
N HIS A 126 13.28 -11.03 -7.13
CA HIS A 126 12.08 -11.83 -7.35
C HIS A 126 12.37 -13.34 -7.48
N GLY A 127 13.37 -13.72 -8.28
CA GLY A 127 13.62 -15.13 -8.63
C GLY A 127 12.43 -15.79 -9.35
N GLY A 128 12.44 -17.12 -9.36
CA GLY A 128 11.38 -17.96 -9.92
C GLY A 128 11.72 -18.49 -11.32
N ARG A 129 10.68 -18.97 -12.02
CA ARG A 129 10.83 -19.58 -13.35
C ARG A 129 11.45 -18.61 -14.34
N ASP A 130 12.50 -19.07 -15.02
CA ASP A 130 13.19 -18.31 -16.06
C ASP A 130 12.73 -18.74 -17.46
N PRO A 131 12.05 -17.85 -18.22
CA PRO A 131 11.56 -18.15 -19.55
C PRO A 131 12.65 -18.05 -20.62
N GLU A 132 13.80 -17.44 -20.34
CA GLU A 132 14.91 -17.32 -21.29
C GLU A 132 15.79 -18.57 -21.25
N GLN A 133 15.90 -19.21 -20.08
CA GLN A 133 16.77 -20.38 -19.87
C GLN A 133 16.02 -21.72 -19.87
N GLY A 134 14.69 -21.72 -19.73
CA GLY A 134 13.88 -22.94 -19.61
C GLY A 134 12.79 -23.05 -20.68
N THR A 135 12.33 -24.27 -20.95
CA THR A 135 11.17 -24.53 -21.82
C THR A 135 9.91 -24.83 -20.97
N PRO A 136 8.71 -24.87 -21.57
CA PRO A 136 7.50 -25.33 -20.90
C PRO A 136 7.66 -26.68 -20.19
N ASN A 137 8.34 -27.63 -20.84
CA ASN A 137 8.53 -29.02 -20.38
C ASN A 137 9.80 -29.22 -19.55
N ARG A 138 10.76 -28.29 -19.60
CA ARG A 138 11.99 -28.30 -18.80
C ARG A 138 12.21 -26.91 -18.20
N PRO A 139 11.47 -26.55 -17.13
CA PRO A 139 11.60 -25.25 -16.51
C PRO A 139 12.95 -25.10 -15.81
N VAL A 140 13.58 -23.94 -15.98
CA VAL A 140 14.74 -23.52 -15.18
C VAL A 140 14.26 -22.49 -14.16
N PHE A 141 14.77 -22.56 -12.93
CA PHE A 141 14.42 -21.65 -11.86
C PHE A 141 15.64 -20.86 -11.41
N THR A 142 15.48 -19.54 -11.30
CA THR A 142 16.48 -18.64 -10.74
C THR A 142 16.19 -18.40 -9.26
N ARG A 143 17.24 -18.39 -8.45
CA ARG A 143 17.15 -18.04 -7.03
C ARG A 143 16.78 -16.57 -6.85
N GLY A 144 16.14 -16.25 -5.75
CA GLY A 144 15.79 -14.87 -5.41
C GLY A 144 15.07 -14.76 -4.08
N ASP A 145 15.18 -13.60 -3.44
CA ASP A 145 14.64 -13.37 -2.09
C ASP A 145 13.15 -13.72 -1.97
N HIS A 146 12.35 -13.38 -2.97
CA HIS A 146 10.91 -13.68 -2.99
C HIS A 146 10.62 -15.16 -3.28
N TYR A 147 11.36 -15.77 -4.20
CA TYR A 147 11.17 -17.18 -4.54
C TYR A 147 11.63 -18.13 -3.44
N ASP A 148 12.76 -17.84 -2.80
CA ASP A 148 13.31 -18.63 -1.70
C ASP A 148 12.74 -18.22 -0.34
N MET A 149 11.96 -17.11 -0.28
CA MET A 149 11.44 -16.52 0.95
C MET A 149 12.51 -16.34 2.02
N THR A 150 13.62 -15.70 1.63
CA THR A 150 14.77 -15.40 2.50
C THR A 150 14.34 -14.54 3.70
N LEU A 151 15.18 -14.48 4.73
CA LEU A 151 14.93 -13.63 5.91
C LEU A 151 14.67 -12.18 5.51
N ARG A 152 15.41 -11.65 4.53
CA ARG A 152 15.20 -10.30 3.97
C ARG A 152 13.76 -10.13 3.48
N ARG A 153 13.26 -11.07 2.67
CA ARG A 153 11.89 -11.00 2.15
C ARG A 153 10.85 -11.11 3.26
N ARG A 154 11.03 -12.04 4.18
CA ARG A 154 10.08 -12.27 5.30
C ARG A 154 9.95 -11.04 6.18
N TRP A 155 11.07 -10.46 6.61
CA TRP A 155 11.07 -9.23 7.41
C TRP A 155 10.53 -8.04 6.64
N PHE A 156 10.90 -7.89 5.37
CA PHE A 156 10.30 -6.86 4.52
C PHE A 156 8.77 -6.97 4.50
N GLU A 157 8.22 -8.17 4.24
CA GLU A 157 6.77 -8.34 4.19
C GLU A 157 6.09 -8.08 5.52
N ALA A 158 6.68 -8.55 6.63
CA ALA A 158 6.16 -8.31 7.97
C ALA A 158 6.10 -6.81 8.28
N CYS A 159 7.21 -6.10 8.08
CA CYS A 159 7.28 -4.66 8.34
C CYS A 159 6.39 -3.87 7.38
N HIS A 160 6.45 -4.13 6.07
CA HIS A 160 5.71 -3.39 5.06
C HIS A 160 4.19 -3.48 5.28
N LYS A 161 3.67 -4.69 5.55
CA LYS A 161 2.24 -4.90 5.82
C LYS A 161 1.81 -4.23 7.13
N THR A 162 2.54 -4.47 8.22
CA THR A 162 2.18 -3.96 9.55
C THR A 162 2.22 -2.43 9.60
N VAL A 163 3.30 -1.82 9.12
CA VAL A 163 3.44 -0.37 9.08
C VAL A 163 2.42 0.25 8.12
N GLY A 164 2.05 -0.45 7.03
CA GLY A 164 1.02 0.01 6.10
C GLY A 164 -0.36 0.08 6.75
N TYR A 165 -0.76 -0.93 7.52
CA TYR A 165 -2.01 -0.89 8.29
C TYR A 165 -1.97 0.18 9.39
N PHE A 166 -0.84 0.34 10.07
CA PHE A 166 -0.70 1.37 11.09
C PHE A 166 -0.81 2.78 10.51
N ALA A 167 -0.29 3.02 9.30
CA ALA A 167 -0.49 4.29 8.59
C ALA A 167 -1.98 4.60 8.31
N LEU A 168 -2.79 3.59 7.99
CA LEU A 168 -4.24 3.76 7.83
C LEU A 168 -4.93 4.11 9.15
N VAL A 169 -4.50 3.53 10.27
CA VAL A 169 -5.01 3.88 11.61
C VAL A 169 -4.68 5.34 11.91
N CYS A 170 -3.44 5.78 11.66
CA CYS A 170 -3.06 7.18 11.81
C CYS A 170 -3.92 8.08 10.91
N ALA A 171 -4.21 7.68 9.68
CA ALA A 171 -5.00 8.48 8.76
C ALA A 171 -6.45 8.68 9.25
N ILE A 172 -7.08 7.62 9.77
CA ILE A 172 -8.41 7.72 10.38
C ILE A 172 -8.36 8.67 11.59
N GLY A 173 -7.33 8.54 12.44
CA GLY A 173 -7.11 9.45 13.56
C GLY A 173 -6.95 10.90 13.12
N ALA A 174 -6.21 11.16 12.04
CA ALA A 174 -6.02 12.49 11.47
C ALA A 174 -7.33 13.08 10.96
N VAL A 175 -8.14 12.31 10.24
CA VAL A 175 -9.44 12.77 9.73
C VAL A 175 -10.42 13.03 10.87
N ALA A 176 -10.53 12.12 11.83
CA ALA A 176 -11.46 12.26 12.96
C ALA A 176 -11.13 13.48 13.83
N THR A 177 -9.85 13.67 14.17
CA THR A 177 -9.40 14.82 14.96
C THR A 177 -9.33 16.12 14.15
N GLY A 178 -9.18 16.04 12.82
CA GLY A 178 -9.34 17.18 11.93
C GLY A 178 -10.78 17.66 11.87
N LEU A 179 -11.76 16.74 11.78
CA LEU A 179 -13.19 17.05 11.80
C LEU A 179 -13.65 17.67 13.13
N SER A 180 -13.04 17.29 14.26
CA SER A 180 -13.35 17.92 15.55
C SER A 180 -12.84 19.36 15.66
N GLN A 181 -11.84 19.73 14.87
CA GLN A 181 -11.30 21.09 14.79
C GLN A 181 -11.99 21.92 13.71
N TYR A 182 -12.32 21.29 12.58
CA TYR A 182 -12.88 21.92 11.39
C TYR A 182 -14.01 21.05 10.84
N TRP A 183 -15.22 21.33 11.31
CA TRP A 183 -16.38 20.52 11.00
C TRP A 183 -16.81 20.68 9.54
N ILE A 184 -16.68 19.60 8.78
CA ILE A 184 -17.22 19.49 7.42
C ILE A 184 -18.23 18.35 7.39
N PHE A 185 -19.51 18.72 7.44
CA PHE A 185 -20.62 17.77 7.50
C PHE A 185 -20.57 16.68 6.43
N GLY A 186 -20.23 17.06 5.18
CA GLY A 186 -20.10 16.11 4.06
C GLY A 186 -19.02 15.05 4.29
N ILE A 187 -17.86 15.44 4.84
CA ILE A 187 -16.78 14.49 5.16
C ILE A 187 -17.18 13.60 6.35
N ALA A 188 -17.87 14.14 7.35
CA ALA A 188 -18.33 13.36 8.50
C ALA A 188 -19.28 12.22 8.09
N ILE A 189 -20.29 12.51 7.26
CA ILE A 189 -21.18 11.48 6.70
C ILE A 189 -20.39 10.51 5.82
N ALA A 190 -19.55 11.03 4.92
CA ALA A 190 -18.77 10.21 4.00
C ALA A 190 -17.83 9.26 4.73
N LEU A 191 -17.22 9.68 5.84
CA LEU A 191 -16.33 8.83 6.66
C LEU A 191 -17.08 7.60 7.17
N GLY A 192 -18.24 7.80 7.82
CA GLY A 192 -19.06 6.70 8.32
C GLY A 192 -19.50 5.75 7.21
N PHE A 193 -19.98 6.31 6.10
CA PHE A 193 -20.44 5.53 4.95
C PHE A 193 -19.31 4.74 4.28
N VAL A 194 -18.19 5.38 3.95
CA VAL A 194 -17.05 4.75 3.26
C VAL A 194 -16.43 3.65 4.11
N VAL A 195 -16.28 3.86 5.43
CA VAL A 195 -15.77 2.82 6.34
C VAL A 195 -16.71 1.62 6.36
N ALA A 196 -18.02 1.83 6.45
CA ALA A 196 -18.99 0.75 6.38
C ALA A 196 -18.95 0.01 5.02
N CYS A 197 -18.85 0.73 3.91
CA CYS A 197 -18.68 0.14 2.59
C CYS A 197 -17.41 -0.72 2.50
N TRP A 198 -16.27 -0.24 3.00
CA TRP A 198 -15.04 -1.04 2.99
C TRP A 198 -15.14 -2.31 3.81
N LEU A 199 -15.82 -2.25 4.97
CA LEU A 199 -16.08 -3.43 5.78
C LEU A 199 -16.92 -4.46 5.01
N VAL A 200 -18.03 -4.03 4.40
CA VAL A 200 -18.90 -4.90 3.61
C VAL A 200 -18.15 -5.50 2.41
N ILE A 201 -17.39 -4.69 1.66
CA ILE A 201 -16.58 -5.15 0.53
C ILE A 201 -15.57 -6.20 0.99
N ALA A 202 -14.85 -5.95 2.10
CA ALA A 202 -13.87 -6.90 2.62
C ALA A 202 -14.52 -8.22 3.04
N ILE A 203 -15.66 -8.18 3.74
CA ILE A 203 -16.41 -9.38 4.15
C ILE A 203 -16.84 -10.17 2.91
N VAL A 204 -17.45 -9.52 1.92
CA VAL A 204 -17.95 -10.19 0.70
C VAL A 204 -16.81 -10.80 -0.10
N LEU A 205 -15.70 -10.09 -0.29
CA LEU A 205 -14.56 -10.59 -1.06
C LEU A 205 -13.82 -11.73 -0.33
N GLU A 206 -13.70 -11.65 1.00
CA GLU A 206 -13.15 -12.73 1.82
C GLU A 206 -14.05 -13.97 1.75
N ALA A 207 -15.37 -13.81 1.93
CA ALA A 207 -16.34 -14.91 1.86
C ALA A 207 -16.37 -15.60 0.50
N LYS A 208 -16.10 -14.86 -0.59
CA LYS A 208 -15.97 -15.40 -1.95
C LYS A 208 -14.59 -16.03 -2.23
N GLY A 209 -13.67 -16.04 -1.27
CA GLY A 209 -12.38 -16.70 -1.40
C GLY A 209 -11.34 -15.94 -2.23
N PHE A 210 -11.53 -14.64 -2.47
CA PHE A 210 -10.57 -13.83 -3.25
C PHE A 210 -9.25 -13.55 -2.54
N ARG A 211 -9.13 -13.91 -1.25
CA ARG A 211 -7.88 -13.78 -0.49
C ARG A 211 -6.90 -14.89 -0.88
N HIS A 212 -6.15 -14.67 -1.94
CA HIS A 212 -5.13 -15.60 -2.39
C HIS A 212 -3.75 -15.33 -1.76
N ASP A 213 -2.97 -16.38 -1.53
CA ASP A 213 -1.57 -16.28 -1.07
C ASP A 213 -0.70 -15.73 -2.21
N THR A 214 0.08 -14.68 -1.92
CA THR A 214 0.92 -13.98 -2.92
C THR A 214 2.04 -14.88 -3.46
N TYR A 215 2.63 -15.73 -2.62
CA TYR A 215 3.67 -16.66 -3.05
C TYR A 215 3.08 -17.70 -4.01
N LEU A 216 1.98 -18.33 -3.62
CA LEU A 216 1.29 -19.34 -4.45
C LEU A 216 0.77 -18.75 -5.76
N SER A 217 0.30 -17.49 -5.73
CA SER A 217 -0.12 -16.78 -6.94
C SER A 217 1.05 -16.57 -7.90
N ASN A 218 2.20 -16.13 -7.40
CA ASN A 218 3.36 -15.80 -8.24
C ASN A 218 4.11 -17.02 -8.75
N PHE A 219 4.34 -18.03 -7.90
CA PHE A 219 5.25 -19.13 -8.22
C PHE A 219 4.53 -20.45 -8.49
N GLY A 220 3.32 -20.60 -7.97
CA GLY A 220 2.49 -21.79 -8.14
C GLY A 220 2.45 -22.70 -6.91
N THR A 221 1.66 -23.76 -7.02
CA THR A 221 1.36 -24.68 -5.92
C THR A 221 2.28 -25.91 -5.85
N GLY A 222 3.25 -26.04 -6.75
CA GLY A 222 4.14 -27.20 -6.81
C GLY A 222 4.99 -27.38 -5.55
N ALA A 223 5.14 -28.62 -5.07
CA ALA A 223 5.96 -28.97 -3.90
C ALA A 223 7.47 -28.79 -4.13
N HIS A 224 7.91 -28.68 -5.39
CA HIS A 224 9.31 -28.43 -5.74
C HIS A 224 9.74 -26.98 -5.48
N HIS A 225 8.80 -26.05 -5.25
CA HIS A 225 9.14 -24.69 -4.86
C HIS A 225 9.63 -24.67 -3.40
N PRO A 226 10.74 -23.97 -3.10
CA PRO A 226 11.44 -24.10 -1.83
C PRO A 226 10.56 -23.73 -0.62
N PHE A 227 9.73 -22.69 -0.74
CA PHE A 227 8.86 -22.30 0.36
C PHE A 227 7.63 -23.21 0.51
N ASN A 228 7.11 -23.76 -0.59
CA ASN A 228 6.03 -24.74 -0.53
C ASN A 228 6.53 -26.02 0.14
N LYS A 229 7.73 -26.50 -0.25
CA LYS A 229 8.40 -27.63 0.39
C LYS A 229 8.55 -27.41 1.89
N ALA A 230 9.14 -26.28 2.30
CA ALA A 230 9.33 -25.98 3.71
C ALA A 230 8.01 -25.95 4.51
N ARG A 231 6.91 -25.46 3.92
CA ARG A 231 5.57 -25.50 4.55
C ARG A 231 5.04 -26.92 4.68
N ILE A 232 5.22 -27.76 3.65
CA ILE A 232 4.82 -29.16 3.67
C ILE A 232 5.61 -29.91 4.75
N ASP A 233 6.93 -29.79 4.76
CA ASP A 233 7.82 -30.44 5.73
C ASP A 233 7.46 -30.04 7.18
N THR A 234 7.09 -28.77 7.38
CA THR A 234 6.62 -28.28 8.69
C THR A 234 5.30 -28.93 9.11
N ILE A 235 4.37 -29.10 8.18
CA ILE A 235 3.04 -29.69 8.44
C ILE A 235 3.13 -31.21 8.60
N SER A 236 4.01 -31.89 7.86
CA SER A 236 4.22 -33.33 7.94
C SER A 236 5.01 -33.77 9.17
N GLY A 237 5.62 -32.83 9.89
CA GLY A 237 6.47 -33.11 11.06
C GLY A 237 7.91 -33.47 10.71
N ASP A 238 8.27 -33.44 9.43
CA ASP A 238 9.63 -33.74 8.95
C ASP A 238 10.59 -32.55 9.10
N GLY A 239 10.07 -31.36 9.41
CA GLY A 239 10.83 -30.10 9.55
C GLY A 239 11.28 -29.72 10.96
N ALA A 240 11.10 -30.60 11.96
CA ALA A 240 11.55 -30.35 13.34
C ALA A 240 12.96 -30.92 13.57
N THR A 241 13.99 -30.18 13.14
CA THR A 241 15.37 -30.30 13.64
C THR A 241 15.95 -28.92 13.88
#